data_AF-A0A1D8T914-F1
#
_entry.id   AF-A0A1D8T914-F1
#
_cell.length_a   1.000
_cell.length_b   1.000
_cell.length_c   1.000
_cell.angle_alpha   90.00
_cell.angle_beta   90.00
_cell.angle_gamma   90.00
#
_symmetry.space_group_name_H-M   'P 1'
#
loop_
_entity.id
_entity.type
_entity.pdbx_description
1 polymer ?
#
loop_
_entity_poly.entity_id
_entity_poly.type
_entity_poly.pdbx_seq_one_letter_code
_entity_poly.pdbx_strand_id
1 'polypeptide(L)'
;MLGLMATALMVLGMAGVGAGAAAADTVIATVPVGLDPEGVAITPDGAFAYVANGGSGTVDVVDTATNMVVATVPVGALPIGVAITPDGAFAYVANSGSGTVDVVDTATNMVIATVPVGGGPEWVAITPDGAFAYVANAVANTVDVIDTATNMVVATVPVGVTPEGVAITPDGAFAYVTNSGSGTVDVIDTATNMVIATVPVGAVPFGVAITPDGAFAYVTNPGSGMVDVIDTATNMVVTTFAVGNLPAGVAITPDGLRAYVANNGDATVAVIDTATNTVIETVPVGVDPRGVAITPDGTRVYVTNNGNDTVSVIAVEQCLGSLCIDFGSLTGSGSGAGSAFS
;
A
#
# COMPACT_ATOMS: atom_id res chain seq x y z
N MET A 1 68.15 28.36 -35.72
CA MET A 1 67.29 29.13 -34.78
C MET A 1 65.88 29.09 -35.31
N LEU A 2 64.89 28.93 -34.41
CA LEU A 2 63.47 28.58 -34.64
C LEU A 2 63.24 27.12 -35.07
N GLY A 3 62.37 26.32 -34.46
CA GLY A 3 61.38 26.57 -33.39
C GLY A 3 60.28 25.50 -33.49
N LEU A 4 59.96 24.87 -32.36
CA LEU A 4 58.99 23.77 -32.17
C LEU A 4 57.57 24.05 -32.73
N MET A 5 56.82 22.99 -33.05
CA MET A 5 55.65 22.54 -32.26
C MET A 5 55.06 21.25 -32.83
N ALA A 6 55.21 20.14 -32.09
CA ALA A 6 54.42 18.93 -32.27
C ALA A 6 53.22 19.03 -31.30
N THR A 7 52.02 19.20 -31.83
CA THR A 7 50.78 19.08 -31.07
C THR A 7 50.47 17.61 -30.81
N ALA A 8 50.79 17.14 -29.60
CA ALA A 8 50.26 15.90 -29.06
C ALA A 8 48.85 16.16 -28.53
N LEU A 9 47.85 15.60 -29.21
CA LEU A 9 46.47 15.61 -28.74
C LEU A 9 46.34 14.59 -27.60
N MET A 10 46.31 15.08 -26.37
CA MET A 10 46.03 14.27 -25.18
C MET A 10 44.53 13.99 -25.16
N VAL A 11 44.12 12.81 -25.64
CA VAL A 11 42.76 12.30 -25.42
C VAL A 11 42.68 11.89 -23.96
N LEU A 12 42.09 12.76 -23.14
CA LEU A 12 41.74 12.43 -21.77
C LEU A 12 40.59 11.42 -21.83
N GLY A 13 40.90 10.15 -21.58
CA GLY A 13 39.89 9.13 -21.37
C GLY A 13 39.06 9.51 -20.16
N MET A 14 37.84 10.01 -20.38
CA MET A 14 36.82 10.02 -19.35
C MET A 14 36.49 8.55 -19.07
N ALA A 15 37.08 8.01 -18.00
CA ALA A 15 36.58 6.79 -17.40
C ALA A 15 35.11 7.02 -17.11
N GLY A 16 34.24 6.30 -17.82
CA GLY A 16 32.82 6.30 -17.55
C GLY A 16 32.62 5.99 -16.08
N VAL A 17 32.01 6.93 -15.36
CA VAL A 17 31.42 6.64 -14.06
C VAL A 17 30.38 5.57 -14.37
N GLY A 18 30.70 4.33 -14.02
CA GLY A 18 29.75 3.23 -14.12
C GLY A 18 28.48 3.69 -13.41
N ALA A 19 27.36 3.70 -14.12
CA ALA A 19 26.06 3.75 -13.49
C ALA A 19 26.03 2.58 -12.51
N GLY A 20 26.18 2.87 -11.21
CA GLY A 20 25.91 1.89 -10.19
C GLY A 20 24.50 1.42 -10.43
N ALA A 21 24.33 0.12 -10.69
CA ALA A 21 23.00 -0.47 -10.72
C ALA A 21 22.34 -0.12 -9.38
N ALA A 22 21.15 0.46 -9.43
CA ALA A 22 20.32 0.64 -8.24
C ALA A 22 20.28 -0.68 -7.47
N ALA A 23 20.52 -0.64 -6.17
CA ALA A 23 20.34 -1.82 -5.33
C ALA A 23 18.87 -2.26 -5.43
N ALA A 24 18.66 -3.57 -5.49
CA ALA A 24 17.35 -4.21 -5.55
C ALA A 24 16.63 -4.04 -4.20
N ASP A 25 15.32 -3.88 -4.22
CA ASP A 25 14.49 -3.89 -3.02
C ASP A 25 14.57 -5.28 -2.36
N THR A 26 14.71 -5.34 -1.03
CA THR A 26 14.91 -6.61 -0.32
C THR A 26 14.04 -6.74 0.91
N VAL A 27 13.61 -7.98 1.20
CA VAL A 27 12.96 -8.30 2.47
C VAL A 27 13.98 -8.25 3.60
N ILE A 28 13.80 -7.31 4.52
CA ILE A 28 14.68 -7.07 5.68
C ILE A 28 14.14 -7.68 6.97
N ALA A 29 12.85 -8.01 7.02
CA ALA A 29 12.24 -8.71 8.14
C ALA A 29 11.01 -9.52 7.71
N THR A 30 10.73 -10.57 8.47
CA THR A 30 9.48 -11.33 8.41
C THR A 30 8.92 -11.38 9.83
N VAL A 31 7.79 -10.72 10.05
CA VAL A 31 7.17 -10.54 11.37
C VAL A 31 6.03 -11.54 11.52
N PRO A 32 6.08 -12.50 12.46
CA PRO A 32 4.95 -13.35 12.77
C PRO A 32 3.80 -12.52 13.35
N VAL A 33 2.58 -12.75 12.88
CA VAL A 33 1.35 -12.09 13.33
C VAL A 33 0.26 -13.14 13.59
N GLY A 34 -0.96 -12.70 13.90
CA GLY A 34 -2.13 -13.57 14.00
C GLY A 34 -2.48 -14.29 12.70
N LEU A 35 -3.42 -15.23 12.81
CA LEU A 35 -3.87 -16.09 11.73
C LEU A 35 -4.59 -15.33 10.61
N ASP A 36 -4.30 -15.72 9.36
CA ASP A 36 -4.86 -15.19 8.11
C ASP A 36 -4.80 -13.64 8.05
N PRO A 37 -3.60 -13.02 8.05
CA PRO A 37 -3.47 -11.57 7.91
C PRO A 37 -3.95 -11.10 6.53
N GLU A 38 -4.71 -10.01 6.50
CA GLU A 38 -5.41 -9.50 5.32
C GLU A 38 -4.94 -8.07 5.00
N GLY A 39 -5.52 -7.05 5.63
CA GLY A 39 -5.13 -5.65 5.49
C GLY A 39 -4.00 -5.24 6.43
N VAL A 40 -3.21 -4.25 5.99
CA VAL A 40 -2.24 -3.54 6.82
C VAL A 40 -2.35 -2.04 6.58
N ALA A 41 -2.19 -1.23 7.63
CA ALA A 41 -2.10 0.23 7.54
C ALA A 41 -0.97 0.75 8.42
N ILE A 42 -0.28 1.81 7.99
CA ILE A 42 0.80 2.46 8.75
C ILE A 42 0.27 3.75 9.36
N THR A 43 0.67 4.05 10.60
CA THR A 43 0.36 5.34 11.23
C THR A 43 1.00 6.50 10.46
N PRO A 44 0.41 7.71 10.44
CA PRO A 44 0.95 8.85 9.68
C PRO A 44 2.35 9.31 10.11
N ASP A 45 2.77 9.00 11.33
CA ASP A 45 4.14 9.23 11.83
C ASP A 45 5.12 8.10 11.47
N GLY A 46 4.64 7.02 10.86
CA GLY A 46 5.40 5.85 10.47
C GLY A 46 5.78 4.91 11.63
N ALA A 47 5.35 5.17 12.85
CA ALA A 47 5.81 4.44 14.04
C ALA A 47 5.25 3.03 14.16
N PHE A 48 4.01 2.81 13.71
CA PHE A 48 3.33 1.53 13.87
C PHE A 48 2.63 1.07 12.60
N ALA A 49 2.62 -0.25 12.38
CA ALA A 49 1.75 -0.92 11.42
C ALA A 49 0.64 -1.67 12.15
N TYR A 50 -0.61 -1.46 11.74
CA TYR A 50 -1.78 -2.20 12.23
C TYR A 50 -2.13 -3.26 11.19
N VAL A 51 -2.19 -4.52 11.61
CA VAL A 51 -2.38 -5.69 10.74
C VAL A 51 -3.67 -6.41 11.14
N ALA A 52 -4.65 -6.45 10.25
CA ALA A 52 -5.91 -7.15 10.46
C ALA A 52 -5.74 -8.66 10.22
N ASN A 53 -5.97 -9.46 11.26
CA ASN A 53 -5.80 -10.90 11.26
C ASN A 53 -7.18 -11.59 11.22
N GLY A 54 -7.65 -11.90 10.01
CA GLY A 54 -9.00 -12.42 9.73
C GLY A 54 -9.33 -13.68 10.52
N GLY A 55 -8.42 -14.65 10.51
CA GLY A 55 -8.58 -15.95 11.15
C GLY A 55 -8.55 -15.88 12.67
N SER A 56 -7.96 -14.82 13.24
CA SER A 56 -7.85 -14.64 14.69
C SER A 56 -8.91 -13.71 15.29
N GLY A 57 -9.55 -12.85 14.49
CA GLY A 57 -10.44 -11.81 15.03
C GLY A 57 -9.67 -10.75 15.84
N THR A 58 -8.48 -10.38 15.37
CA THR A 58 -7.57 -9.45 16.06
C THR A 58 -6.93 -8.47 15.09
N VAL A 59 -6.41 -7.37 15.62
CA VAL A 59 -5.43 -6.51 14.95
C VAL A 59 -4.12 -6.53 15.72
N ASP A 60 -3.03 -6.90 15.07
CA ASP A 60 -1.69 -6.76 15.66
C ASP A 60 -1.11 -5.39 15.37
N VAL A 61 -0.45 -4.82 16.37
CA VAL A 61 0.29 -3.55 16.27
C VAL A 61 1.76 -3.87 16.24
N VAL A 62 2.41 -3.60 15.11
CA VAL A 62 3.83 -3.84 14.87
C VAL A 62 4.58 -2.52 14.97
N ASP A 63 5.58 -2.45 15.85
CA ASP A 63 6.53 -1.34 15.91
C ASP A 63 7.45 -1.40 14.68
N THR A 64 7.44 -0.35 13.87
CA THR A 64 8.19 -0.33 12.60
C THR A 64 9.69 -0.19 12.82
N ALA A 65 10.14 0.42 13.93
CA ALA A 65 11.57 0.56 14.21
C ALA A 65 12.22 -0.79 14.54
N THR A 66 11.48 -1.66 15.24
CA THR A 66 11.96 -2.95 15.75
C THR A 66 11.45 -4.16 14.96
N ASN A 67 10.42 -3.99 14.13
CA ASN A 67 9.71 -5.06 13.43
C ASN A 67 9.18 -6.14 14.39
N MET A 68 8.59 -5.72 15.50
CA MET A 68 8.03 -6.61 16.53
C MET A 68 6.56 -6.25 16.81
N VAL A 69 5.73 -7.26 17.03
CA VAL A 69 4.37 -7.07 17.57
C VAL A 69 4.47 -6.56 19.01
N VAL A 70 3.90 -5.39 19.28
CA VAL A 70 3.89 -4.74 20.60
C VAL A 70 2.52 -4.76 21.28
N ALA A 71 1.46 -4.99 20.52
CA ALA A 71 0.11 -5.20 21.05
C ALA A 71 -0.73 -6.06 20.09
N THR A 72 -1.74 -6.72 20.65
CA THR A 72 -2.77 -7.46 19.90
C THR A 72 -4.13 -7.01 20.42
N VAL A 73 -4.95 -6.43 19.55
CA VAL A 73 -6.25 -5.84 19.87
C VAL A 73 -7.36 -6.78 19.42
N PRO A 74 -8.19 -7.32 20.32
CA PRO A 74 -9.38 -8.06 19.94
C PRO A 74 -10.39 -7.15 19.23
N VAL A 75 -10.90 -7.58 18.08
CA VAL A 75 -11.91 -6.88 17.30
C VAL A 75 -13.05 -7.85 16.93
N GLY A 76 -13.95 -7.45 16.04
CA GLY A 76 -14.98 -8.32 15.48
C GLY A 76 -14.44 -9.53 14.70
N ALA A 77 -15.35 -10.40 14.29
CA ALA A 77 -15.03 -11.60 13.52
C ALA A 77 -14.61 -11.26 12.08
N LEU A 78 -13.57 -11.96 11.60
CA LEU A 78 -13.03 -11.86 10.24
C LEU A 78 -12.68 -10.40 9.85
N PRO A 79 -11.78 -9.71 10.58
CA PRO A 79 -11.30 -8.39 10.18
C PRO A 79 -10.50 -8.49 8.88
N ILE A 80 -10.82 -7.63 7.91
CA ILE A 80 -10.20 -7.62 6.59
C ILE A 80 -9.39 -6.32 6.40
N GLY A 81 -10.06 -5.19 6.19
CA GLY A 81 -9.43 -3.89 5.99
C GLY A 81 -9.18 -3.13 7.28
N VAL A 82 -8.11 -2.33 7.30
CA VAL A 82 -7.81 -1.37 8.35
C VAL A 82 -7.35 -0.05 7.73
N ALA A 83 -7.80 1.08 8.28
CA ALA A 83 -7.33 2.42 7.91
C ALA A 83 -7.10 3.27 9.17
N ILE A 84 -6.09 4.14 9.13
CA ILE A 84 -5.73 5.04 10.24
C ILE A 84 -6.14 6.47 9.89
N THR A 85 -6.71 7.20 10.84
CA THR A 85 -7.05 8.62 10.65
C THR A 85 -5.78 9.45 10.37
N PRO A 86 -5.86 10.56 9.62
CA PRO A 86 -4.69 11.38 9.27
C PRO A 86 -3.93 11.97 10.46
N ASP A 87 -4.59 12.13 11.62
CA ASP A 87 -3.98 12.56 12.88
C ASP A 87 -3.34 11.40 13.67
N GLY A 88 -3.50 10.16 13.20
CA GLY A 88 -3.00 8.94 13.81
C GLY A 88 -3.80 8.47 15.03
N ALA A 89 -4.90 9.14 15.41
CA ALA A 89 -5.59 8.89 16.68
C ALA A 89 -6.42 7.60 16.69
N PHE A 90 -6.99 7.21 15.54
CA PHE A 90 -7.91 6.08 15.46
C PHE A 90 -7.61 5.16 14.29
N ALA A 91 -7.76 3.86 14.50
CA ALA A 91 -7.82 2.85 13.46
C ALA A 91 -9.26 2.39 13.27
N TYR A 92 -9.76 2.39 12.02
CA TYR A 92 -11.04 1.82 11.64
C TYR A 92 -10.80 0.45 11.03
N VAL A 93 -11.45 -0.58 11.57
CA VAL A 93 -11.23 -1.99 11.21
C VAL A 93 -12.55 -2.58 10.69
N ALA A 94 -12.58 -2.97 9.42
CA ALA A 94 -13.74 -3.58 8.78
C ALA A 94 -13.81 -5.08 9.14
N ASN A 95 -14.85 -5.47 9.87
CA ASN A 95 -15.07 -6.83 10.35
C ASN A 95 -16.09 -7.55 9.44
N SER A 96 -15.61 -8.14 8.34
CA SER A 96 -16.45 -8.74 7.29
C SER A 96 -17.45 -9.76 7.86
N GLY A 97 -16.98 -10.61 8.80
CA GLY A 97 -17.79 -11.66 9.43
C GLY A 97 -18.83 -11.15 10.43
N SER A 98 -18.73 -9.89 10.87
CA SER A 98 -19.64 -9.29 11.86
C SER A 98 -20.61 -8.27 11.27
N GLY A 99 -20.31 -7.72 10.09
CA GLY A 99 -21.07 -6.58 9.54
C GLY A 99 -20.88 -5.30 10.36
N THR A 100 -19.67 -5.10 10.90
CA THR A 100 -19.34 -3.94 11.73
C THR A 100 -17.99 -3.35 11.35
N VAL A 101 -17.77 -2.11 11.77
CA VAL A 101 -16.45 -1.47 11.80
C VAL A 101 -16.11 -1.13 13.23
N ASP A 102 -14.99 -1.64 13.74
CA ASP A 102 -14.47 -1.26 15.06
C ASP A 102 -13.56 -0.04 14.94
N VAL A 103 -13.68 0.88 15.90
CA VAL A 103 -12.82 2.06 16.05
C VAL A 103 -11.89 1.81 17.22
N VAL A 104 -10.60 1.69 16.93
CA VAL A 104 -9.53 1.45 17.90
C VAL A 104 -8.80 2.75 18.17
N ASP A 105 -8.72 3.15 19.44
CA ASP A 105 -7.85 4.24 19.89
C ASP A 105 -6.40 3.76 19.85
N THR A 106 -5.53 4.42 19.06
CA THR A 106 -4.15 3.98 18.82
C THR A 106 -3.22 4.26 19.99
N ALA A 107 -3.56 5.23 20.85
CA ALA A 107 -2.78 5.55 22.04
C ALA A 107 -2.94 4.49 23.13
N THR A 108 -4.13 3.87 23.21
CA THR A 108 -4.48 2.87 24.23
C THR A 108 -4.56 1.45 23.69
N ASN A 109 -4.63 1.28 22.36
CA ASN A 109 -4.87 0.01 21.67
C ASN A 109 -6.15 -0.69 22.17
N MET A 110 -7.23 0.08 22.30
CA MET A 110 -8.54 -0.40 22.74
C MET A 110 -9.62 -0.02 21.75
N VAL A 111 -10.56 -0.94 21.51
CA VAL A 111 -11.81 -0.63 20.79
C VAL A 111 -12.65 0.33 21.65
N ILE A 112 -12.97 1.50 21.10
CA ILE A 112 -13.77 2.54 21.75
C ILE A 112 -15.19 2.66 21.17
N ALA A 113 -15.40 2.16 19.96
CA ALA A 113 -16.71 2.12 19.31
C ALA A 113 -16.79 0.94 18.34
N THR A 114 -18.01 0.47 18.11
CA THR A 114 -18.35 -0.53 17.08
C THR A 114 -19.52 0.03 16.30
N VAL A 115 -19.32 0.28 15.01
CA VAL A 115 -20.29 0.89 14.10
C VAL A 115 -20.93 -0.20 13.24
N PRO A 116 -22.25 -0.42 13.32
CA PRO A 116 -22.94 -1.31 12.40
C PRO A 116 -22.90 -0.75 10.97
N VAL A 117 -22.58 -1.60 10.00
CA VAL A 117 -22.53 -1.26 8.56
C VAL A 117 -23.27 -2.33 7.74
N GLY A 118 -23.25 -2.21 6.42
CA GLY A 118 -23.71 -3.22 5.48
C GLY A 118 -23.00 -4.58 5.65
N GLY A 119 -23.57 -5.62 5.04
CA GLY A 119 -23.00 -6.97 5.12
C GLY A 119 -21.68 -7.12 4.36
N GLY A 120 -20.72 -7.82 4.97
CA GLY A 120 -19.40 -8.11 4.41
C GLY A 120 -18.55 -6.85 4.17
N PRO A 121 -18.29 -6.00 5.17
CA PRO A 121 -17.34 -4.91 5.01
C PRO A 121 -15.93 -5.47 4.74
N GLU A 122 -15.35 -5.12 3.60
CA GLU A 122 -14.04 -5.60 3.13
C GLU A 122 -12.95 -4.55 3.42
N TRP A 123 -12.82 -3.50 2.59
CA TRP A 123 -11.88 -2.40 2.85
C TRP A 123 -12.55 -1.13 3.38
N VAL A 124 -11.73 -0.31 4.05
CA VAL A 124 -12.07 1.01 4.55
C VAL A 124 -11.01 2.03 4.10
N ALA A 125 -11.44 3.23 3.72
CA ALA A 125 -10.58 4.38 3.45
C ALA A 125 -11.09 5.61 4.20
N ILE A 126 -10.17 6.47 4.65
CA ILE A 126 -10.50 7.69 5.42
C ILE A 126 -10.17 8.91 4.56
N THR A 127 -11.05 9.91 4.57
CA THR A 127 -10.82 11.15 3.83
C THR A 127 -9.56 11.87 4.34
N PRO A 128 -8.85 12.63 3.48
CA PRO A 128 -7.61 13.31 3.88
C PRO A 128 -7.76 14.30 5.05
N ASP A 129 -8.96 14.85 5.25
CA ASP A 129 -9.30 15.72 6.39
C ASP A 129 -9.70 14.93 7.65
N GLY A 130 -9.79 13.61 7.56
CA GLY A 130 -10.18 12.70 8.63
C GLY A 130 -11.67 12.69 8.96
N ALA A 131 -12.52 13.43 8.25
CA ALA A 131 -13.92 13.62 8.62
C ALA A 131 -14.81 12.40 8.36
N PHE A 132 -14.49 11.61 7.34
CA PHE A 132 -15.31 10.47 6.94
C PHE A 132 -14.49 9.21 6.66
N ALA A 133 -15.06 8.05 7.00
CA ALA A 133 -14.57 6.74 6.59
C ALA A 133 -15.57 6.12 5.59
N TYR A 134 -15.07 5.68 4.44
CA TYR A 134 -15.82 4.98 3.40
C TYR A 134 -15.54 3.49 3.50
N VAL A 135 -16.59 2.67 3.61
CA VAL A 135 -16.48 1.22 3.86
C VAL A 135 -17.18 0.46 2.75
N ALA A 136 -16.43 -0.36 2.01
CA ALA A 136 -16.96 -1.20 0.94
C ALA A 136 -17.63 -2.45 1.53
N ASN A 137 -18.95 -2.58 1.35
CA ASN A 137 -19.73 -3.69 1.88
C ASN A 137 -20.07 -4.69 0.76
N ALA A 138 -19.22 -5.70 0.60
CA ALA A 138 -19.24 -6.67 -0.50
C ALA A 138 -20.59 -7.38 -0.65
N VAL A 139 -21.17 -7.88 0.45
CA VAL A 139 -22.44 -8.62 0.40
C VAL A 139 -23.62 -7.70 0.18
N ALA A 140 -23.56 -6.47 0.69
CA ALA A 140 -24.63 -5.49 0.55
C ALA A 140 -24.62 -4.76 -0.81
N ASN A 141 -23.52 -4.78 -1.57
CA ASN A 141 -23.31 -3.98 -2.78
C ASN A 141 -23.48 -2.47 -2.52
N THR A 142 -22.89 -2.00 -1.42
CA THR A 142 -22.97 -0.60 -0.97
C THR A 142 -21.63 -0.12 -0.45
N VAL A 143 -21.47 1.19 -0.38
CA VAL A 143 -20.45 1.84 0.44
C VAL A 143 -21.15 2.62 1.55
N ASP A 144 -20.82 2.33 2.80
CA ASP A 144 -21.26 3.15 3.93
C ASP A 144 -20.24 4.26 4.20
N VAL A 145 -20.76 5.46 4.48
CA VAL A 145 -19.97 6.63 4.86
C VAL A 145 -20.20 6.90 6.33
N ILE A 146 -19.15 6.74 7.13
CA ILE A 146 -19.16 6.94 8.58
C ILE A 146 -18.59 8.32 8.88
N ASP A 147 -19.31 9.14 9.64
CA ASP A 147 -18.76 10.36 10.25
C ASP A 147 -17.86 9.98 11.42
N THR A 148 -16.58 10.32 11.36
CA THR A 148 -15.57 9.87 12.34
C THR A 148 -15.68 10.59 13.68
N ALA A 149 -16.28 11.78 13.72
CA ALA A 149 -16.49 12.53 14.95
C ALA A 149 -17.62 11.92 15.80
N THR A 150 -18.60 11.31 15.14
CA THR A 150 -19.79 10.73 15.80
C THR A 150 -19.79 9.20 15.80
N ASN A 151 -18.96 8.56 14.97
CA ASN A 151 -18.95 7.12 14.72
C ASN A 151 -20.33 6.59 14.30
N MET A 152 -20.97 7.30 13.37
CA MET A 152 -22.29 6.95 12.83
C MET A 152 -22.26 6.93 11.30
N VAL A 153 -22.96 5.96 10.71
CA VAL A 153 -23.22 5.96 9.26
C VAL A 153 -24.13 7.13 8.90
N VAL A 154 -23.65 8.03 8.05
CA VAL A 154 -24.37 9.23 7.59
C VAL A 154 -24.87 9.12 6.16
N ALA A 155 -24.33 8.19 5.37
CA ALA A 155 -24.81 7.85 4.04
C ALA A 155 -24.53 6.39 3.70
N THR A 156 -25.36 5.81 2.83
CA THR A 156 -25.16 4.50 2.21
C THR A 156 -25.32 4.67 0.71
N VAL A 157 -24.24 4.44 -0.03
CA VAL A 157 -24.15 4.66 -1.48
C VAL A 157 -24.26 3.31 -2.20
N PRO A 158 -25.29 3.08 -3.02
CA PRO A 158 -25.34 1.90 -3.88
C PRO A 158 -24.21 1.94 -4.91
N VAL A 159 -23.49 0.82 -5.04
CA VAL A 159 -22.39 0.64 -6.00
C VAL A 159 -22.59 -0.65 -6.79
N GLY A 160 -21.62 -1.02 -7.60
CA GLY A 160 -21.57 -2.30 -8.32
C GLY A 160 -21.56 -3.54 -7.42
N VAL A 161 -21.46 -4.69 -8.07
CA VAL A 161 -21.60 -5.99 -7.39
C VAL A 161 -20.28 -6.39 -6.72
N THR A 162 -20.36 -6.80 -5.46
CA THR A 162 -19.23 -7.23 -4.62
C THR A 162 -18.12 -6.19 -4.58
N PRO A 163 -18.37 -4.99 -3.99
CA PRO A 163 -17.31 -4.02 -3.78
C PRO A 163 -16.23 -4.57 -2.83
N GLU A 164 -14.96 -4.42 -3.19
CA GLU A 164 -13.81 -4.93 -2.43
C GLU A 164 -12.99 -3.78 -1.85
N GLY A 165 -12.22 -3.10 -2.71
CA GLY A 165 -11.30 -2.03 -2.38
C GLY A 165 -11.94 -0.65 -2.49
N VAL A 166 -11.44 0.29 -1.68
CA VAL A 166 -11.81 1.70 -1.73
C VAL A 166 -10.57 2.57 -1.52
N ALA A 167 -10.41 3.61 -2.34
CA ALA A 167 -9.37 4.63 -2.19
C ALA A 167 -9.95 6.03 -2.42
N ILE A 168 -9.42 7.03 -1.73
CA ILE A 168 -9.90 8.42 -1.81
C ILE A 168 -8.80 9.29 -2.41
N THR A 169 -9.16 10.20 -3.32
CA THR A 169 -8.21 11.11 -3.95
C THR A 169 -7.51 12.00 -2.90
N PRO A 170 -6.27 12.44 -3.12
CA PRO A 170 -5.53 13.26 -2.15
C PRO A 170 -6.20 14.60 -1.78
N ASP A 171 -7.03 15.13 -2.67
CA ASP A 171 -7.84 16.33 -2.44
C ASP A 171 -9.17 16.04 -1.71
N GLY A 172 -9.48 14.76 -1.48
CA GLY A 172 -10.69 14.28 -0.83
C GLY A 172 -11.95 14.35 -1.70
N ALA A 173 -11.87 14.75 -2.96
CA ALA A 173 -13.04 15.01 -3.80
C ALA A 173 -13.76 13.74 -4.28
N PHE A 174 -13.03 12.65 -4.49
CA PHE A 174 -13.58 11.42 -5.06
C PHE A 174 -13.12 10.17 -4.31
N ALA A 175 -14.02 9.20 -4.19
CA ALA A 175 -13.70 7.84 -3.77
C ALA A 175 -13.85 6.87 -4.96
N TYR A 176 -12.84 6.03 -5.18
CA TYR A 176 -12.81 4.98 -6.20
C TYR A 176 -13.05 3.64 -5.53
N VAL A 177 -14.02 2.88 -6.00
CA VAL A 177 -14.48 1.62 -5.39
C VAL A 177 -14.44 0.52 -6.42
N THR A 178 -13.63 -0.52 -6.19
CA THR A 178 -13.53 -1.69 -7.07
C THR A 178 -14.69 -2.65 -6.83
N ASN A 179 -15.37 -3.07 -7.89
CA ASN A 179 -16.54 -3.94 -7.81
C ASN A 179 -16.23 -5.29 -8.48
N SER A 180 -15.72 -6.26 -7.71
CA SER A 180 -15.15 -7.51 -8.21
C SER A 180 -16.15 -8.34 -9.01
N GLY A 181 -17.41 -8.38 -8.56
CA GLY A 181 -18.49 -9.13 -9.19
C GLY A 181 -19.01 -8.52 -10.49
N SER A 182 -18.69 -7.25 -10.76
CA SER A 182 -19.14 -6.54 -11.98
C SER A 182 -18.03 -6.19 -12.96
N GLY A 183 -16.75 -6.26 -12.56
CA GLY A 183 -15.63 -5.86 -13.41
C GLY A 183 -15.59 -4.34 -13.67
N THR A 184 -15.92 -3.55 -12.64
CA THR A 184 -15.99 -2.09 -12.75
C THR A 184 -15.33 -1.40 -11.55
N VAL A 185 -15.06 -0.11 -11.71
CA VAL A 185 -14.75 0.82 -10.62
C VAL A 185 -15.80 1.92 -10.60
N ASP A 186 -16.49 2.11 -9.49
CA ASP A 186 -17.36 3.26 -9.30
C ASP A 186 -16.59 4.44 -8.72
N VAL A 187 -16.88 5.64 -9.22
CA VAL A 187 -16.32 6.91 -8.74
C VAL A 187 -17.43 7.67 -8.02
N ILE A 188 -17.27 7.84 -6.71
CA ILE A 188 -18.20 8.54 -5.82
C ILE A 188 -17.69 9.96 -5.59
N ASP A 189 -18.52 10.96 -5.83
CA ASP A 189 -18.29 12.34 -5.38
C ASP A 189 -18.55 12.41 -3.87
N THR A 190 -17.53 12.77 -3.08
CA THR A 190 -17.60 12.73 -1.61
C THR A 190 -18.45 13.84 -1.01
N ALA A 191 -18.60 14.96 -1.73
CA ALA A 191 -19.42 16.09 -1.29
C ALA A 191 -20.93 15.76 -1.36
N THR A 192 -21.31 14.92 -2.31
CA THR A 192 -22.70 14.53 -2.57
C THR A 192 -23.04 13.09 -2.19
N ASN A 193 -22.03 12.25 -1.99
CA ASN A 193 -22.15 10.79 -1.80
C ASN A 193 -22.94 10.12 -2.93
N MET A 194 -22.65 10.51 -4.17
CA MET A 194 -23.27 9.97 -5.38
C MET A 194 -22.22 9.37 -6.31
N VAL A 195 -22.53 8.22 -6.90
CA VAL A 195 -21.73 7.67 -8.01
C VAL A 195 -21.88 8.59 -9.23
N ILE A 196 -20.78 9.15 -9.71
CA ILE A 196 -20.72 10.06 -10.86
C ILE A 196 -20.16 9.40 -12.12
N ALA A 197 -19.44 8.28 -11.97
CA ALA A 197 -18.92 7.50 -13.08
C ALA A 197 -18.79 6.02 -12.67
N THR A 198 -18.92 5.14 -13.67
CA THR A 198 -18.62 3.71 -13.55
C THR A 198 -17.66 3.35 -14.67
N VAL A 199 -16.42 2.97 -14.31
CA VAL A 199 -15.32 2.71 -15.23
C VAL A 199 -15.19 1.20 -15.44
N PRO A 200 -15.37 0.67 -16.66
CA PRO A 200 -15.07 -0.72 -16.95
C PRO A 200 -13.57 -1.00 -16.78
N VAL A 201 -13.23 -2.08 -16.08
CA VAL A 201 -11.85 -2.53 -15.85
C VAL A 201 -11.74 -4.04 -16.16
N GLY A 202 -10.61 -4.65 -15.82
CA GLY A 202 -10.37 -6.07 -15.94
C GLY A 202 -11.25 -6.96 -15.06
N ALA A 203 -10.97 -8.27 -15.11
CA ALA A 203 -11.77 -9.28 -14.41
C ALA A 203 -11.43 -9.32 -12.92
N VAL A 204 -12.48 -9.29 -12.07
CA VAL A 204 -12.39 -9.39 -10.62
C VAL A 204 -11.48 -8.31 -10.02
N PRO A 205 -11.76 -7.00 -10.26
CA PRO A 205 -10.94 -5.93 -9.67
C PRO A 205 -10.94 -6.03 -8.14
N PHE A 206 -9.78 -5.84 -7.52
CA PHE A 206 -9.60 -6.05 -6.07
C PHE A 206 -9.06 -4.80 -5.39
N GLY A 207 -7.76 -4.53 -5.49
CA GLY A 207 -7.12 -3.37 -4.88
C GLY A 207 -7.21 -2.13 -5.77
N VAL A 208 -7.27 -0.96 -5.14
CA VAL A 208 -7.15 0.34 -5.80
C VAL A 208 -6.24 1.25 -4.99
N ALA A 209 -5.33 1.96 -5.66
CA ALA A 209 -4.49 3.00 -5.06
C ALA A 209 -4.42 4.22 -6.00
N ILE A 210 -4.38 5.42 -5.43
CA ILE A 210 -4.35 6.68 -6.18
C ILE A 210 -2.96 7.31 -6.02
N THR A 211 -2.41 7.87 -7.09
CA THR A 211 -1.11 8.55 -7.06
C THR A 211 -1.16 9.76 -6.12
N PRO A 212 -0.04 10.16 -5.48
CA PRO A 212 -0.02 11.28 -4.55
C PRO A 212 -0.43 12.64 -5.15
N ASP A 213 -0.27 12.80 -6.47
CA ASP A 213 -0.72 13.98 -7.22
C ASP A 213 -2.21 13.90 -7.62
N GLY A 214 -2.87 12.77 -7.35
CA GLY A 214 -4.26 12.50 -7.68
C GLY A 214 -4.53 12.20 -9.15
N ALA A 215 -3.52 12.14 -10.02
CA ALA A 215 -3.70 12.04 -11.47
C ALA A 215 -4.14 10.66 -11.96
N PHE A 216 -3.73 9.60 -11.27
CA PHE A 216 -3.99 8.23 -11.70
C PHE A 216 -4.47 7.33 -10.55
N ALA A 217 -5.35 6.39 -10.87
CA ALA A 217 -5.72 5.27 -10.01
C ALA A 217 -5.24 3.95 -10.62
N TYR A 218 -4.51 3.15 -9.84
CA TYR A 218 -4.03 1.82 -10.20
C TYR A 218 -4.97 0.78 -9.61
N VAL A 219 -5.49 -0.11 -10.46
CA VAL A 219 -6.49 -1.12 -10.11
C VAL A 219 -5.95 -2.50 -10.44
N THR A 220 -5.85 -3.37 -9.44
CA THR A 220 -5.41 -4.75 -9.66
C THR A 220 -6.58 -5.63 -10.10
N ASN A 221 -6.33 -6.48 -11.10
CA ASN A 221 -7.34 -7.38 -11.67
C ASN A 221 -6.91 -8.85 -11.53
N PRO A 222 -7.09 -9.47 -10.35
CA PRO A 222 -6.67 -10.83 -10.05
C PRO A 222 -7.08 -11.86 -11.11
N GLY A 223 -8.30 -11.75 -11.66
CA GLY A 223 -8.82 -12.68 -12.66
C GLY A 223 -8.07 -12.67 -14.00
N SER A 224 -7.19 -11.69 -14.22
CA SER A 224 -6.42 -11.53 -15.46
C SER A 224 -4.91 -11.39 -15.28
N GLY A 225 -4.42 -11.19 -14.04
CA GLY A 225 -2.99 -10.95 -13.79
C GLY A 225 -2.48 -9.57 -14.21
N MET A 226 -3.41 -8.62 -14.37
CA MET A 226 -3.14 -7.28 -14.92
C MET A 226 -3.39 -6.18 -13.89
N VAL A 227 -2.82 -5.01 -14.15
CA VAL A 227 -3.19 -3.73 -13.53
C VAL A 227 -3.73 -2.80 -14.59
N ASP A 228 -4.87 -2.16 -14.31
CA ASP A 228 -5.39 -1.04 -15.09
C ASP A 228 -4.98 0.27 -14.43
N VAL A 229 -4.62 1.26 -15.25
CA VAL A 229 -4.35 2.63 -14.82
C VAL A 229 -5.46 3.52 -15.36
N ILE A 230 -6.22 4.14 -14.45
CA ILE A 230 -7.31 5.06 -14.75
C ILE A 230 -6.79 6.49 -14.60
N ASP A 231 -6.99 7.32 -15.63
CA ASP A 231 -6.84 8.77 -15.52
C ASP A 231 -8.04 9.34 -14.77
N THR A 232 -7.80 10.00 -13.63
CA THR A 232 -8.87 10.46 -12.72
C THR A 232 -9.61 11.69 -13.24
N ALA A 233 -8.99 12.47 -14.11
CA ALA A 233 -9.61 13.64 -14.72
C ALA A 233 -10.67 13.24 -15.77
N THR A 234 -10.46 12.11 -16.44
CA THR A 234 -11.33 11.61 -17.51
C THR A 234 -12.15 10.39 -17.11
N ASN A 235 -11.80 9.71 -16.02
CA ASN A 235 -12.37 8.43 -15.60
C ASN A 235 -12.30 7.36 -16.70
N MET A 236 -11.13 7.27 -17.36
CA MET A 236 -10.87 6.31 -18.42
C MET A 236 -9.60 5.51 -18.13
N VAL A 237 -9.62 4.21 -18.44
CA VAL A 237 -8.42 3.38 -18.44
C VAL A 237 -7.50 3.87 -19.57
N VAL A 238 -6.28 4.30 -19.22
CA VAL A 238 -5.28 4.81 -20.15
C VAL A 238 -4.21 3.79 -20.51
N THR A 239 -3.95 2.82 -19.65
CA THR A 239 -3.07 1.69 -19.93
C THR A 239 -3.41 0.49 -19.06
N THR A 240 -3.05 -0.69 -19.54
CA THR A 240 -3.21 -1.97 -18.85
C THR A 240 -1.94 -2.79 -19.08
N PHE A 241 -1.36 -3.34 -18.02
CA PHE A 241 -0.11 -4.10 -18.10
C PHE A 241 -0.09 -5.27 -17.12
N ALA A 242 0.71 -6.30 -17.44
CA ALA A 242 0.82 -7.50 -16.63
C ALA A 242 1.75 -7.29 -15.44
N VAL A 243 1.41 -7.86 -14.28
CA VAL A 243 2.19 -7.75 -13.03
C VAL A 243 2.52 -9.09 -12.38
N GLY A 244 1.73 -10.13 -12.63
CA GLY A 244 1.88 -11.45 -12.01
C GLY A 244 0.54 -12.16 -11.86
N ASN A 245 0.52 -13.31 -11.18
CA ASN A 245 -0.69 -14.09 -10.94
C ASN A 245 -1.45 -13.62 -9.70
N LEU A 246 -2.76 -13.48 -9.85
CA LEU A 246 -3.68 -13.05 -8.80
C LEU A 246 -3.19 -11.80 -8.03
N PRO A 247 -2.91 -10.67 -8.71
CA PRO A 247 -2.56 -9.43 -8.03
C PRO A 247 -3.66 -9.01 -7.05
N ALA A 248 -3.29 -8.68 -5.82
CA ALA A 248 -4.19 -8.34 -4.72
C ALA A 248 -4.05 -6.87 -4.35
N GLY A 249 -3.52 -6.54 -3.17
CA GLY A 249 -3.29 -5.15 -2.74
C GLY A 249 -2.27 -4.43 -3.61
N VAL A 250 -2.48 -3.13 -3.76
CA VAL A 250 -1.56 -2.20 -4.42
C VAL A 250 -1.35 -0.98 -3.54
N ALA A 251 -0.11 -0.50 -3.45
CA ALA A 251 0.25 0.75 -2.78
C ALA A 251 1.24 1.54 -3.64
N ILE A 252 1.19 2.87 -3.54
CA ILE A 252 2.05 3.78 -4.31
C ILE A 252 2.93 4.56 -3.33
N THR A 253 4.21 4.72 -3.64
CA THR A 253 5.15 5.45 -2.78
C THR A 253 4.75 6.91 -2.64
N PRO A 254 5.08 7.58 -1.51
CA PRO A 254 4.73 8.99 -1.29
C PRO A 254 5.28 9.96 -2.34
N ASP A 255 6.41 9.63 -2.99
CA ASP A 255 6.97 10.40 -4.11
C ASP A 255 6.27 10.12 -5.45
N GLY A 256 5.37 9.15 -5.50
CA GLY A 256 4.62 8.74 -6.68
C GLY A 256 5.43 7.98 -7.72
N LEU A 257 6.71 7.66 -7.46
CA LEU A 257 7.62 7.08 -8.47
C LEU A 257 7.51 5.56 -8.60
N ARG A 258 7.04 4.87 -7.55
CA ARG A 258 6.89 3.42 -7.56
C ARG A 258 5.52 2.98 -7.06
N ALA A 259 5.03 1.87 -7.61
CA ALA A 259 3.90 1.12 -7.06
C ALA A 259 4.33 -0.31 -6.71
N TYR A 260 3.76 -0.85 -5.65
CA TYR A 260 4.00 -2.21 -5.15
C TYR A 260 2.70 -3.00 -5.23
N VAL A 261 2.72 -4.13 -5.91
CA VAL A 261 1.56 -5.01 -6.08
C VAL A 261 1.88 -6.38 -5.50
N ALA A 262 1.09 -6.83 -4.52
CA ALA A 262 1.18 -8.18 -4.00
C ALA A 262 0.60 -9.18 -5.01
N ASN A 263 1.41 -10.09 -5.53
CA ASN A 263 0.96 -11.16 -6.42
C ASN A 263 0.69 -12.41 -5.59
N ASN A 264 -0.58 -12.57 -5.18
CA ASN A 264 -1.01 -13.62 -4.28
C ASN A 264 -0.62 -15.02 -4.79
N GLY A 265 -0.83 -15.27 -6.08
CA GLY A 265 -0.59 -16.58 -6.70
C GLY A 265 0.90 -16.92 -6.90
N ASP A 266 1.80 -15.95 -6.72
CA ASP A 266 3.24 -16.10 -7.00
C ASP A 266 4.12 -16.02 -5.75
N ALA A 267 3.57 -15.67 -4.58
CA ALA A 267 4.37 -15.35 -3.38
C ALA A 267 5.43 -14.27 -3.64
N THR A 268 5.05 -13.23 -4.41
CA THR A 268 5.94 -12.12 -4.78
C THR A 268 5.24 -10.77 -4.66
N VAL A 269 6.04 -9.71 -4.67
CA VAL A 269 5.60 -8.33 -4.86
C VAL A 269 6.23 -7.79 -6.13
N ALA A 270 5.42 -7.31 -7.07
CA ALA A 270 5.91 -6.59 -8.24
C ALA A 270 6.16 -5.13 -7.90
N VAL A 271 7.33 -4.61 -8.27
CA VAL A 271 7.68 -3.19 -8.16
C VAL A 271 7.52 -2.57 -9.55
N ILE A 272 6.75 -1.49 -9.64
CA ILE A 272 6.34 -0.86 -10.89
C ILE A 272 6.90 0.56 -10.92
N ASP A 273 7.54 0.94 -12.02
CA ASP A 273 7.82 2.34 -12.34
C ASP A 273 6.53 2.99 -12.88
N THR A 274 6.03 4.00 -12.18
CA THR A 274 4.75 4.66 -12.50
C THR A 274 4.85 5.58 -13.71
N ALA A 275 6.05 6.09 -14.04
CA ALA A 275 6.26 6.95 -15.20
C ALA A 275 6.19 6.14 -16.50
N THR A 276 6.66 4.88 -16.48
CA THR A 276 6.67 4.00 -17.65
C THR A 276 5.57 2.93 -17.62
N ASN A 277 4.92 2.71 -16.47
CA ASN A 277 3.95 1.63 -16.25
C ASN A 277 4.52 0.26 -16.58
N THR A 278 5.72 -0.02 -16.06
CA THR A 278 6.43 -1.28 -16.28
C THR A 278 6.89 -1.88 -14.96
N VAL A 279 6.78 -3.19 -14.82
CA VAL A 279 7.40 -3.93 -13.72
C VAL A 279 8.92 -3.85 -13.88
N ILE A 280 9.60 -3.24 -12.91
CA ILE A 280 11.05 -3.06 -12.89
C ILE A 280 11.75 -4.09 -11.99
N GLU A 281 11.02 -4.67 -11.04
CA GLU A 281 11.54 -5.64 -10.09
C GLU A 281 10.43 -6.57 -9.56
N THR A 282 10.81 -7.74 -9.08
CA THR A 282 9.91 -8.69 -8.41
C THR A 282 10.60 -9.23 -7.16
N VAL A 283 10.02 -8.94 -6.00
CA VAL A 283 10.59 -9.27 -4.68
C VAL A 283 9.87 -10.50 -4.12
N PRO A 284 10.56 -11.62 -3.84
CA PRO A 284 9.96 -12.76 -3.15
C PRO A 284 9.53 -12.39 -1.73
N VAL A 285 8.32 -12.81 -1.32
CA VAL A 285 7.77 -12.58 0.02
C VAL A 285 7.23 -13.88 0.61
N GLY A 286 6.32 -13.82 1.59
CA GLY A 286 5.65 -14.98 2.14
C GLY A 286 4.54 -15.53 1.22
N VAL A 287 3.82 -16.52 1.73
CA VAL A 287 2.79 -17.25 0.98
C VAL A 287 1.49 -16.45 0.96
N ASP A 288 0.81 -16.45 -0.19
CA ASP A 288 -0.46 -15.77 -0.44
C ASP A 288 -0.44 -14.30 0.02
N PRO A 289 0.47 -13.45 -0.49
CA PRO A 289 0.50 -12.04 -0.11
C PRO A 289 -0.81 -11.33 -0.51
N ARG A 290 -1.28 -10.41 0.32
CA ARG A 290 -2.56 -9.71 0.12
C ARG A 290 -2.46 -8.21 0.27
N GLY A 291 -2.47 -7.68 1.48
CA GLY A 291 -2.38 -6.26 1.79
C GLY A 291 -0.98 -5.72 1.59
N VAL A 292 -0.88 -4.47 1.14
CA VAL A 292 0.38 -3.75 0.95
C VAL A 292 0.21 -2.36 1.54
N ALA A 293 1.14 -1.92 2.40
CA ALA A 293 1.20 -0.56 2.90
C ALA A 293 2.64 -0.05 2.91
N ILE A 294 2.82 1.26 2.75
CA ILE A 294 4.13 1.89 2.64
C ILE A 294 4.27 2.90 3.77
N THR A 295 5.46 2.98 4.38
CA THR A 295 5.72 3.99 5.41
C THR A 295 5.66 5.41 4.82
N PRO A 296 5.25 6.43 5.59
CA PRO A 296 5.12 7.80 5.08
C PRO A 296 6.41 8.42 4.53
N ASP A 297 7.57 7.94 4.98
CA ASP A 297 8.89 8.32 4.46
C ASP A 297 9.29 7.60 3.17
N GLY A 298 8.48 6.65 2.71
CA GLY A 298 8.70 5.86 1.50
C GLY A 298 9.87 4.88 1.61
N THR A 299 10.36 4.56 2.81
CA THR A 299 11.56 3.72 2.99
C THR A 299 11.24 2.24 3.20
N ARG A 300 10.00 1.88 3.55
CA ARG A 300 9.60 0.49 3.81
C ARG A 300 8.22 0.15 3.27
N VAL A 301 8.08 -1.08 2.78
CA VAL A 301 6.80 -1.68 2.40
C VAL A 301 6.49 -2.85 3.32
N TYR A 302 5.28 -2.87 3.87
CA TYR A 302 4.75 -3.96 4.68
C TYR A 302 3.74 -4.73 3.83
N VAL A 303 3.91 -6.05 3.77
CA VAL A 303 3.06 -6.95 2.98
C VAL A 303 2.58 -8.09 3.84
N THR A 304 1.26 -8.21 4.00
CA THR A 304 0.66 -9.33 4.73
C THR A 304 0.73 -10.59 3.87
N ASN A 305 1.16 -11.69 4.48
CA ASN A 305 1.26 -13.01 3.87
C ASN A 305 0.24 -13.93 4.52
N ASN A 306 -0.92 -14.03 3.91
CA ASN A 306 -2.09 -14.70 4.47
C ASN A 306 -1.80 -16.18 4.74
N GLY A 307 -1.15 -16.87 3.79
CA GLY A 307 -0.97 -18.31 3.82
C GLY A 307 0.11 -18.83 4.78
N ASN A 308 0.82 -17.94 5.48
CA ASN A 308 1.81 -18.34 6.48
C ASN A 308 1.86 -17.46 7.73
N ASP A 309 0.83 -16.64 7.98
CA ASP A 309 0.65 -15.84 9.20
C ASP A 309 1.82 -14.88 9.50
N THR A 310 2.32 -14.20 8.46
CA THR A 310 3.44 -13.24 8.59
C THR A 310 3.21 -11.93 7.87
N VAL A 311 4.02 -10.93 8.19
CA VAL A 311 4.21 -9.71 7.41
C VAL A 311 5.66 -9.63 6.92
N SER A 312 5.85 -9.50 5.62
CA SER A 312 7.14 -9.19 5.02
C SER A 312 7.39 -7.68 5.04
N VAL A 313 8.58 -7.28 5.48
CA VAL A 313 9.04 -5.89 5.48
C VAL A 313 10.12 -5.75 4.41
N ILE A 314 9.84 -4.97 3.37
CA ILE A 314 10.74 -4.70 2.25
C ILE A 314 11.37 -3.33 2.47
N ALA A 315 12.69 -3.23 2.37
CA ALA A 315 13.39 -1.94 2.29
C ALA A 315 13.26 -1.38 0.87
N VAL A 316 12.83 -0.12 0.77
CA VAL A 316 12.75 0.62 -0.49
C VAL A 316 14.04 1.40 -0.68
N GLU A 317 14.82 1.02 -1.68
CA GLU A 317 16.09 1.69 -1.94
C GLU A 317 15.88 3.02 -2.69
N GLN A 318 16.17 4.11 -2.00
CA GLN A 318 16.09 5.47 -2.52
C GLN A 318 17.39 5.81 -3.28
N CYS A 319 17.35 5.81 -4.61
CA CYS A 319 18.47 6.28 -5.42
C CYS A 319 18.42 7.81 -5.58
N LEU A 320 19.24 8.54 -4.81
CA LEU A 320 19.47 9.97 -5.02
C LEU A 320 20.54 10.16 -6.11
N GLY A 321 20.12 10.08 -7.37
CA GLY A 321 21.02 10.23 -8.53
C GLY A 321 21.95 9.02 -8.71
N SER A 322 23.26 9.23 -8.76
CA SER A 322 24.24 8.15 -8.94
C SER A 322 24.71 7.47 -7.64
N LEU A 323 24.16 7.87 -6.48
CA LEU A 323 24.43 7.22 -5.20
C LEU A 323 23.19 6.46 -4.72
N CYS A 324 23.33 5.14 -4.61
CA CYS A 324 22.44 4.30 -3.84
C CYS A 324 22.91 4.37 -2.38
N ILE A 325 22.04 4.80 -1.46
CA ILE A 325 22.34 4.72 -0.03
C ILE A 325 21.69 3.44 0.47
N ASP A 326 22.49 2.37 0.53
CA ASP A 326 22.09 1.10 1.14
C ASP A 326 21.84 1.33 2.65
N PHE A 327 20.60 1.15 3.09
CA PHE A 327 20.23 1.23 4.52
C PHE A 327 20.37 -0.14 5.23
N GLY A 328 20.80 -1.18 4.52
CA GLY A 328 21.05 -2.52 5.03
C GLY A 328 22.42 -2.68 5.70
N SER A 329 22.42 -2.86 7.03
CA SER A 329 23.55 -3.33 7.84
C SER A 329 24.74 -2.36 8.05
N LEU A 330 24.57 -1.42 8.98
CA LEU A 330 25.67 -0.89 9.80
C LEU A 330 25.96 -1.84 10.97
N THR A 331 26.42 -3.06 10.69
CA THR A 331 27.18 -3.83 11.69
C THR A 331 28.64 -3.40 11.60
N GLY A 332 28.99 -2.38 12.40
CA GLY A 332 30.34 -1.85 12.49
C GLY A 332 31.34 -2.90 12.96
N SER A 333 32.11 -3.48 12.03
CA SER A 333 33.38 -4.14 12.36
C SER A 333 34.50 -3.11 12.31
N GLY A 334 34.74 -2.47 13.46
CA GLY A 334 35.91 -1.63 13.67
C GLY A 334 37.20 -2.47 13.62
N SER A 335 37.80 -2.58 12.44
CA SER A 335 39.16 -3.08 12.26
C SER A 335 40.16 -1.94 12.46
N GLY A 336 40.50 -1.66 13.72
CA GLY A 336 41.64 -0.82 14.08
C GLY A 336 42.95 -1.60 13.91
N ALA A 337 43.59 -1.47 12.75
CA ALA A 337 44.98 -1.87 12.54
C ALA A 337 45.84 -0.61 12.34
N GLY A 338 46.52 -0.19 13.42
CA GLY A 338 47.55 0.84 13.39
C GLY A 338 48.84 0.27 13.96
N SER A 339 49.71 -0.19 13.08
CA SER A 339 51.02 -0.77 13.38
C SER A 339 52.02 0.30 13.82
N ALA A 340 52.90 -0.12 14.73
CA ALA A 340 54.08 0.59 15.15
C ALA A 340 55.10 0.76 14.02
N PHE A 341 55.73 1.94 13.96
CA PHE A 341 57.10 2.11 13.47
C PHE A 341 57.82 3.14 14.35
N SER A 342 58.91 2.65 14.98
CA SER A 342 60.12 3.37 15.42
C SER A 342 59.97 4.80 15.96
#